data_AF-A0A6G3Z3I0-F1
#
_entry.id   AF-A0A6G3Z3I0-F1
#
_cell.length_a   1.000
_cell.length_b   1.000
_cell.length_c   1.000
_cell.angle_alpha   90.00
_cell.angle_beta   90.00
_cell.angle_gamma   90.00
#
_symmetry.space_group_name_H-M   'P 1'
#
loop_
_entity.id
_entity.type
_entity.pdbx_description
1 polymer ?
#
loop_
_entity_poly.entity_id
_entity_poly.type
_entity_poly.pdbx_seq_one_letter_code
_entity_poly.pdbx_strand_id
1 'polypeptide(L)'
;LRSHQLSQFLSRDRSGTRCRLDILLCQYSYSGCPQKVRALLPDVPILASGDLDEYEICRLKQAGAYIDGYGLGTRLVSGSPVNGVYKLVEMDGTPVMKESASKVTYPGCKQIFRQYEGDRIIHDALGLASETHNRSMRPLLSLFMQRGELVAPLDSLNEIAQRTAQSVTALPSTVRKVTNPNPFPVELTPALTELTQATRHQPVPCV
;
A
#
# COMPACT_ATOMS: atom_id res chain seq x y z
N LEU A 1 -18.35 21.44 -32.43
CA LEU A 1 -16.93 21.84 -32.36
C LEU A 1 -16.54 21.94 -30.89
N ARG A 2 -16.16 20.82 -30.26
CA ARG A 2 -15.72 20.85 -28.85
C ARG A 2 -14.24 21.22 -28.84
N SER A 3 -13.89 22.31 -28.17
CA SER A 3 -12.53 22.80 -28.03
C SER A 3 -11.68 21.78 -27.26
N HIS A 4 -10.76 21.11 -27.94
CA HIS A 4 -9.67 20.40 -27.28
C HIS A 4 -8.75 21.47 -26.68
N GLN A 5 -8.87 21.73 -25.36
CA GLN A 5 -7.93 22.61 -24.67
C GLN A 5 -6.61 21.87 -24.48
N LEU A 6 -5.70 22.06 -25.44
CA LEU A 6 -4.28 21.81 -25.26
C LEU A 6 -3.70 23.04 -24.55
N SER A 7 -3.11 22.84 -23.37
CA SER A 7 -2.39 23.89 -22.67
C SER A 7 -0.91 23.57 -22.70
N GLN A 8 -0.13 24.51 -23.25
CA GLN A 8 1.32 24.44 -23.26
C GLN A 8 1.82 25.18 -22.02
N PHE A 9 2.61 24.51 -21.20
CA PHE A 9 3.26 25.11 -20.05
C PHE A 9 4.76 25.05 -20.21
N LEU A 10 5.44 26.12 -19.81
CA LEU A 10 6.89 26.12 -19.68
C LEU A 10 7.21 25.84 -18.21
N SER A 11 7.72 24.65 -17.90
CA SER A 11 8.27 24.37 -16.58
C SER A 11 9.77 24.69 -16.58
N ARG A 12 10.28 25.24 -15.47
CA ARG A 12 11.71 25.46 -15.28
C ARG A 12 12.31 24.24 -14.59
N ASP A 13 13.47 23.81 -15.05
CA ASP A 13 14.21 22.77 -14.32
C ASP A 13 14.68 23.29 -12.94
N ARG A 14 15.11 22.38 -12.05
CA ARG A 14 15.59 22.76 -10.70
C ARG A 14 16.80 23.69 -10.73
N SER A 15 17.50 23.80 -11.87
CA SER A 15 18.63 24.72 -12.06
C SER A 15 18.19 26.13 -12.52
N GLY A 16 16.93 26.31 -12.94
CA GLY A 16 16.41 27.58 -13.45
C GLY A 16 16.97 27.99 -14.82
N THR A 17 17.81 27.16 -15.44
CA THR A 17 18.61 27.55 -16.61
C THR A 17 17.98 27.07 -17.93
N ARG A 18 17.05 26.10 -17.88
CA ARG A 18 16.32 25.62 -19.07
C ARG A 18 14.81 25.68 -18.86
N CYS A 19 14.12 26.29 -19.83
CA CYS A 19 12.68 26.20 -19.97
C CYS A 19 12.35 24.88 -20.69
N ARG A 20 11.68 23.96 -20.00
CA ARG A 20 11.13 22.74 -20.58
C ARG A 20 9.71 23.04 -21.03
N LEU A 21 9.41 22.83 -22.30
CA LEU A 21 8.04 22.82 -22.78
C LEU A 21 7.39 21.51 -22.32
N ASP A 22 6.29 21.60 -21.58
CA ASP A 22 5.47 20.47 -21.17
C ASP A 22 4.07 20.64 -21.77
N ILE A 23 3.50 19.54 -22.25
CA ILE A 23 2.14 19.54 -22.79
C ILE A 23 1.23 18.88 -21.75
N LEU A 24 0.31 19.67 -21.19
CA LEU A 24 -0.69 19.18 -20.26
C LEU A 24 -1.95 18.80 -21.02
N LEU A 25 -2.23 17.50 -21.02
CA LEU A 25 -3.46 16.95 -21.55
C LEU A 25 -4.50 16.83 -20.43
N CYS A 26 -5.70 17.35 -20.67
CA CYS A 26 -6.87 17.13 -19.82
C CYS A 26 -7.74 15.99 -20.38
N GLN A 27 -8.54 15.35 -19.52
CA GLN A 27 -9.34 14.14 -19.78
C GLN A 27 -10.02 14.00 -21.14
N TYR A 28 -10.52 15.10 -21.69
CA TYR A 28 -11.27 15.11 -22.94
C TYR A 28 -10.40 15.01 -24.21
N SER A 29 -9.07 14.91 -24.08
CA SER A 29 -8.13 14.93 -25.20
C SER A 29 -7.20 13.71 -25.28
N TYR A 30 -7.43 12.64 -24.53
CA TYR A 30 -6.48 11.51 -24.49
C TYR A 30 -6.56 10.54 -25.67
N SER A 31 -7.62 10.55 -26.48
CA SER A 31 -7.73 9.68 -27.65
C SER A 31 -7.02 10.28 -28.87
N GLY A 32 -5.89 9.68 -29.27
CA GLY A 32 -5.16 10.00 -30.51
C GLY A 32 -4.34 11.30 -30.49
N CYS A 33 -4.60 12.23 -29.55
CA CYS A 33 -3.83 13.45 -29.40
C CYS A 33 -2.39 13.20 -28.91
N PRO A 34 -2.13 12.37 -27.88
CA PRO A 34 -0.76 12.13 -27.41
C PRO A 34 0.17 11.58 -28.51
N GLN A 35 -0.35 10.70 -29.37
CA GLN A 35 0.39 10.12 -30.49
C GLN A 35 0.79 11.18 -31.51
N LYS A 36 -0.15 12.06 -31.87
CA LYS A 36 0.10 13.18 -32.81
C LYS A 36 1.12 14.17 -32.23
N VAL A 37 0.98 14.50 -30.95
CA VAL A 37 1.91 15.38 -30.25
C VAL A 37 3.31 14.76 -30.22
N ARG A 38 3.43 13.48 -29.85
CA ARG A 38 4.71 12.76 -29.83
C ARG A 38 5.37 12.72 -31.22
N ALA A 39 4.58 12.51 -32.28
CA ALA A 39 5.10 12.50 -33.65
C ALA A 39 5.66 13.87 -34.08
N LEU A 40 5.08 14.97 -33.59
CA LEU A 40 5.52 16.33 -33.90
C LEU A 40 6.63 16.84 -32.97
N LEU A 41 6.65 16.35 -31.72
CA LEU A 41 7.53 16.81 -30.65
C LEU A 41 8.09 15.59 -29.87
N PRO A 42 9.07 14.86 -30.43
CA PRO A 42 9.54 13.59 -29.87
C PRO A 42 10.21 13.73 -28.50
N ASP A 43 10.90 14.84 -28.25
CA ASP A 43 11.70 15.08 -27.02
C ASP A 43 10.93 15.84 -25.93
N VAL A 44 9.69 16.25 -26.21
CA VAL A 44 8.85 17.02 -25.28
C VAL A 44 8.05 16.07 -24.39
N PRO A 45 8.09 16.22 -23.06
CA PRO A 45 7.26 15.41 -22.19
C PRO A 45 5.78 15.72 -22.35
N ILE A 46 4.98 14.67 -22.29
CA ILE A 46 3.53 14.73 -22.30
C ILE A 46 3.05 14.33 -20.91
N LEU A 47 2.46 15.29 -20.19
CA LEU A 47 1.91 15.07 -18.86
C LEU A 47 0.39 15.03 -18.95
N ALA A 48 -0.24 14.07 -18.28
CA ALA A 48 -1.69 13.97 -18.18
C ALA A 48 -2.14 14.38 -16.78
N SER A 49 -3.22 15.14 -16.68
CA SER A 49 -3.83 15.49 -15.39
C SER A 49 -5.33 15.71 -15.50
N GLY A 50 -6.01 15.69 -14.36
CA GLY A 50 -7.46 15.85 -14.27
C GLY A 50 -8.16 14.51 -14.06
N ASP A 51 -8.81 14.37 -12.90
CA ASP A 51 -9.62 13.20 -12.49
C ASP A 51 -9.02 11.83 -12.82
N LEU A 52 -7.70 11.71 -12.77
CA LEU A 52 -6.97 10.47 -12.96
C LEU A 52 -7.01 9.63 -11.68
N ASP A 53 -7.30 8.35 -11.83
CA ASP A 53 -7.12 7.30 -10.83
C ASP A 53 -6.33 6.11 -11.44
N GLU A 54 -6.07 5.08 -10.66
CA GLU A 54 -5.33 3.90 -11.09
C GLU A 54 -6.02 3.15 -12.25
N TYR A 55 -7.36 3.20 -12.33
CA TYR A 55 -8.13 2.56 -13.40
C TYR A 55 -7.99 3.30 -14.71
N GLU A 56 -8.10 4.63 -14.68
CA GLU A 56 -7.94 5.48 -15.86
C GLU A 56 -6.50 5.42 -16.39
N ILE A 57 -5.50 5.41 -15.50
CA ILE A 57 -4.11 5.20 -15.90
C ILE A 57 -3.92 3.84 -16.58
N CYS A 58 -4.49 2.76 -16.01
CA CYS A 58 -4.47 1.44 -16.62
C CYS A 58 -5.12 1.43 -18.01
N ARG A 59 -6.29 2.06 -18.16
CA ARG A 59 -7.01 2.20 -19.44
C ARG A 59 -6.17 2.93 -20.49
N LEU A 60 -5.56 4.06 -20.13
CA LEU A 60 -4.72 4.86 -21.03
C LEU A 60 -3.49 4.08 -21.49
N LYS A 61 -2.84 3.34 -20.58
CA LYS A 61 -1.71 2.47 -20.93
C LYS A 61 -2.13 1.34 -21.88
N GLN A 62 -3.27 0.69 -21.62
CA GLN A 62 -3.81 -0.36 -22.50
C GLN A 62 -4.19 0.17 -23.89
N ALA A 63 -4.67 1.42 -23.96
CA ALA A 63 -4.96 2.11 -25.22
C ALA A 63 -3.70 2.61 -25.97
N GLY A 64 -2.50 2.38 -25.45
CA GLY A 64 -1.25 2.81 -26.07
C GLY A 64 -1.04 4.33 -26.08
N ALA A 65 -1.57 5.04 -25.07
CA ALA A 65 -1.35 6.47 -24.93
C ALA A 65 0.11 6.78 -24.56
N TYR A 66 0.76 7.67 -25.31
CA TYR A 66 2.12 8.14 -25.05
C TYR A 66 2.08 9.26 -24.02
N ILE A 67 2.19 8.91 -22.74
CA ILE A 67 2.17 9.84 -21.60
C ILE A 67 3.40 9.53 -20.74
N ASP A 68 4.20 10.55 -20.42
CA ASP A 68 5.45 10.40 -19.64
C ASP A 68 5.22 10.60 -18.14
N GLY A 69 4.15 11.27 -17.75
CA GLY A 69 3.82 11.50 -16.35
C GLY A 69 2.34 11.78 -16.11
N TYR A 70 1.89 11.45 -14.90
CA TYR A 70 0.50 11.60 -14.48
C TYR A 70 0.44 12.50 -13.25
N GLY A 71 -0.30 13.60 -13.34
CA GLY A 71 -0.66 14.47 -12.24
C GLY A 71 -1.93 13.97 -11.56
N LEU A 72 -1.76 13.37 -10.38
CA LEU A 72 -2.86 12.91 -9.54
C LEU A 72 -3.28 14.03 -8.57
N GLY A 73 -4.57 14.35 -8.56
CA GLY A 73 -5.15 15.39 -7.71
C GLY A 73 -6.13 14.81 -6.70
N THR A 74 -7.37 15.28 -6.74
CA THR A 74 -8.46 14.94 -5.81
C THR A 74 -8.57 13.44 -5.52
N ARG A 75 -8.51 12.59 -6.55
CA ARG A 75 -8.65 11.12 -6.41
C ARG A 75 -7.61 10.48 -5.49
N LEU A 76 -6.39 11.02 -5.43
CA LEU A 76 -5.33 10.51 -4.55
C LEU A 76 -5.57 10.87 -3.08
N VAL A 77 -6.10 12.07 -2.82
CA VAL A 77 -6.28 12.59 -1.46
C VAL A 77 -7.65 12.25 -0.86
N SER A 78 -8.63 11.92 -1.70
CA SER A 78 -10.01 11.60 -1.29
C SER A 78 -10.28 10.10 -1.19
N GLY A 79 -9.25 9.28 -0.92
CA GLY A 79 -9.38 7.83 -0.83
C GLY A 79 -10.32 7.39 0.31
N SER A 80 -10.92 6.21 0.16
CA SER A 80 -11.74 5.61 1.22
C SER A 80 -10.87 5.27 2.43
N PRO A 81 -11.26 5.67 3.66
CA PRO A 81 -10.48 5.39 4.85
C PRO A 81 -10.45 3.88 5.13
N VAL A 82 -9.33 3.40 5.66
CA VAL A 82 -9.23 2.04 6.20
C VAL A 82 -9.87 2.02 7.59
N ASN A 83 -10.79 1.07 7.82
CA ASN A 83 -11.44 0.89 9.11
C ASN A 83 -10.51 0.18 10.12
N GLY A 84 -9.60 0.93 10.74
CA GLY A 84 -8.77 0.45 11.85
C GLY A 84 -9.61 0.25 13.12
N VAL A 85 -9.39 -0.85 13.85
CA VAL A 85 -10.06 -1.12 15.12
C VAL A 85 -9.01 -1.42 16.19
N TYR A 86 -9.06 -0.68 17.30
CA TYR A 86 -8.27 -0.97 18.49
C TYR A 86 -9.02 -1.90 19.43
N LYS A 87 -8.37 -2.98 19.90
CA LYS A 87 -8.97 -3.96 20.80
C LYS A 87 -7.97 -4.43 21.84
N LEU A 88 -8.45 -4.59 23.07
CA LEU A 88 -7.71 -5.27 24.13
C LEU A 88 -7.61 -6.77 23.78
N VAL A 89 -6.40 -7.32 23.90
CA VAL A 89 -6.10 -8.72 23.56
C VAL A 89 -5.53 -9.48 24.76
N GLU A 90 -5.03 -8.76 25.77
CA GLU A 90 -4.43 -9.31 26.97
C GLU A 90 -4.52 -8.28 28.11
N MET A 91 -4.75 -8.76 29.33
CA MET A 91 -4.83 -7.95 30.55
C MET A 91 -4.15 -8.70 31.68
N ASP A 92 -3.13 -8.10 32.28
CA ASP A 92 -2.33 -8.71 33.36
C ASP A 92 -1.84 -10.13 33.04
N GLY A 93 -1.39 -10.34 31.80
CA GLY A 93 -0.94 -11.66 31.30
C GLY A 93 -2.08 -12.63 30.97
N THR A 94 -3.34 -12.27 31.21
CA THR A 94 -4.52 -13.07 30.86
C THR A 94 -5.01 -12.70 29.46
N PRO A 95 -5.01 -13.64 28.49
CA PRO A 95 -5.53 -13.39 27.16
C PRO A 95 -7.03 -13.12 27.19
N VAL A 96 -7.48 -12.07 26.48
CA VAL A 96 -8.89 -11.71 26.39
C VAL A 96 -9.34 -11.62 24.94
N MET A 97 -10.61 -11.94 24.69
CA MET A 97 -11.22 -11.78 23.37
C MET A 97 -12.66 -11.32 23.50
N LYS A 98 -13.12 -10.53 22.51
CA LYS A 98 -14.53 -10.18 22.39
C LYS A 98 -15.24 -11.25 21.58
N GLU A 99 -16.15 -11.96 22.23
CA GLU A 99 -17.12 -12.79 21.52
C GLU A 99 -18.31 -11.93 21.12
N SER A 100 -18.42 -11.63 19.83
CA SER A 100 -19.64 -11.09 19.26
C SER A 100 -19.94 -11.87 17.99
N ALA A 101 -21.22 -12.17 17.75
CA ALA A 101 -21.69 -13.10 16.72
C ALA A 101 -21.19 -12.81 15.30
N SER A 102 -20.68 -11.61 15.02
CA SER A 102 -20.23 -11.19 13.69
C SER A 102 -18.72 -11.00 13.53
N LYS A 103 -17.90 -10.97 14.61
CA LYS A 103 -16.44 -10.73 14.52
C LYS A 103 -15.67 -11.37 15.67
N VAL A 104 -14.96 -12.46 15.38
CA VAL A 104 -13.99 -13.08 16.28
C VAL A 104 -12.73 -12.22 16.35
N THR A 105 -12.19 -12.03 17.55
CA THR A 105 -10.88 -11.40 17.79
C THR A 105 -9.91 -12.43 18.33
N TYR A 106 -8.68 -12.44 17.84
CA TYR A 106 -7.65 -13.35 18.35
C TYR A 106 -7.08 -12.84 19.69
N PRO A 107 -7.10 -13.63 20.77
CA PRO A 107 -6.55 -13.26 22.07
C PRO A 107 -5.01 -13.20 22.05
N GLY A 108 -4.43 -12.66 23.13
CA GLY A 108 -2.99 -12.62 23.39
C GLY A 108 -2.20 -11.59 22.57
N CYS A 109 -1.01 -11.26 23.06
CA CYS A 109 -0.02 -10.52 22.28
C CYS A 109 0.40 -11.32 21.04
N LYS A 110 0.39 -10.67 19.86
CA LYS A 110 0.62 -11.33 18.56
C LYS A 110 1.79 -10.72 17.80
N GLN A 111 2.30 -11.48 16.84
CA GLN A 111 3.31 -11.08 15.86
C GLN A 111 2.88 -11.57 14.47
N ILE A 112 3.29 -10.83 13.43
CA ILE A 112 3.14 -11.27 12.05
C ILE A 112 4.52 -11.71 11.57
N PHE A 113 4.60 -12.93 11.05
CA PHE A 113 5.82 -13.53 10.53
C PHE A 113 5.68 -13.65 9.02
N ARG A 114 6.56 -12.99 8.28
CA ARG A 114 6.58 -13.00 6.82
C ARG A 114 7.66 -13.93 6.29
N GLN A 115 7.27 -14.85 5.42
CA GLN A 115 8.20 -15.71 4.71
C GLN A 115 8.62 -15.10 3.38
N TYR A 116 9.91 -15.22 3.10
CA TYR A 116 10.53 -14.80 1.85
C TYR A 116 11.13 -16.00 1.11
N GLU A 117 11.00 -15.98 -0.22
CA GLU A 117 11.76 -16.84 -1.13
C GLU A 117 12.61 -15.92 -2.03
N GLY A 118 13.91 -15.84 -1.73
CA GLY A 118 14.76 -14.76 -2.26
C GLY A 118 14.22 -13.39 -1.85
N ASP A 119 13.96 -12.53 -2.83
CA ASP A 119 13.39 -11.19 -2.63
C ASP A 119 11.85 -11.15 -2.72
N ARG A 120 11.19 -12.31 -2.88
CA ARG A 120 9.73 -12.39 -3.03
C ARG A 120 9.06 -12.73 -1.71
N ILE A 121 7.97 -12.02 -1.44
CA ILE A 121 7.07 -12.31 -0.32
C ILE A 121 6.11 -13.41 -0.75
N ILE A 122 6.07 -14.52 -0.01
CA ILE A 122 5.26 -15.67 -0.40
C ILE A 122 4.12 -15.99 0.59
N HIS A 123 4.28 -15.65 1.86
CA HIS A 123 3.34 -16.05 2.92
C HIS A 123 3.49 -15.17 4.17
N ASP A 124 2.36 -14.89 4.84
CA ASP A 124 2.34 -14.32 6.19
C ASP A 124 1.66 -15.30 7.17
N ALA A 125 2.25 -15.46 8.35
CA ALA A 125 1.66 -16.16 9.49
C ALA A 125 1.35 -15.18 10.62
N LEU A 126 0.14 -15.21 11.15
CA LEU A 126 -0.24 -14.54 12.39
C LEU A 126 -0.10 -15.53 13.55
N GLY A 127 0.79 -15.23 14.48
CA GLY A 127 1.06 -16.05 15.66
C GLY A 127 1.17 -15.22 16.94
N LEU A 128 1.45 -15.87 18.06
CA LEU A 128 1.75 -15.24 19.33
C LEU A 128 3.10 -14.53 19.26
N ALA A 129 3.24 -13.42 19.99
CA ALA A 129 4.47 -12.64 20.02
C ALA A 129 5.66 -13.42 20.63
N SER A 130 5.38 -14.42 21.46
CA SER A 130 6.37 -15.31 22.07
C SER A 130 6.84 -16.43 21.14
N GLU A 131 6.22 -16.64 19.97
CA GLU A 131 6.61 -17.71 19.06
C GLU A 131 7.95 -17.42 18.38
N THR A 132 8.88 -18.36 18.50
CA THR A 132 10.08 -18.42 17.66
C THR A 132 9.78 -19.21 16.39
N HIS A 133 9.87 -18.55 15.24
CA HIS A 133 9.75 -19.19 13.93
C HIS A 133 11.11 -19.59 13.36
N ASN A 134 11.08 -20.43 12.32
CA ASN A 134 12.27 -20.84 11.58
C ASN A 134 13.02 -19.63 10.96
N ARG A 135 14.28 -19.84 10.57
CA ARG A 135 15.14 -18.78 10.00
C ARG A 135 14.60 -18.16 8.70
N SER A 136 13.66 -18.80 8.02
CA SER A 136 13.06 -18.29 6.77
C SER A 136 11.91 -17.31 6.99
N MET A 137 11.39 -17.19 8.22
CA MET A 137 10.33 -16.26 8.58
C MET A 137 10.87 -15.07 9.35
N ARG A 138 10.45 -13.87 8.96
CA ARG A 138 10.89 -12.60 9.57
C ARG A 138 9.72 -11.93 10.30
N PRO A 139 9.87 -11.52 11.57
CA PRO A 139 8.85 -10.76 12.26
C PRO A 139 8.66 -9.38 11.61
N LEU A 140 7.43 -8.90 11.51
CA LEU A 140 7.10 -7.59 10.91
C LEU A 140 6.89 -6.48 11.94
N LEU A 141 6.32 -6.79 13.10
CA LEU A 141 6.16 -5.82 14.18
C LEU A 141 7.51 -5.62 14.87
N SER A 142 7.96 -4.36 14.91
CA SER A 142 9.21 -3.93 15.53
C SER A 142 8.92 -3.04 16.74
N LEU A 143 9.75 -3.13 17.78
CA LEU A 143 9.63 -2.29 18.97
C LEU A 143 10.13 -0.88 18.67
N PHE A 144 9.22 0.08 18.54
CA PHE A 144 9.56 1.49 18.32
C PHE A 144 9.66 2.30 19.62
N MET A 145 8.90 1.92 20.64
CA MET A 145 8.82 2.66 21.90
C MET A 145 8.82 1.70 23.09
N GLN A 146 9.63 2.01 24.11
CA GLN A 146 9.71 1.26 25.35
C GLN A 146 9.72 2.24 26.53
N ARG A 147 8.78 2.06 27.47
CA ARG A 147 8.64 2.93 28.65
C ARG A 147 8.51 4.43 28.32
N GLY A 148 7.83 4.76 27.22
CA GLY A 148 7.61 6.14 26.78
C GLY A 148 8.76 6.75 25.98
N GLU A 149 9.87 6.04 25.79
CA GLU A 149 11.02 6.50 25.01
C GLU A 149 11.13 5.75 23.69
N LEU A 150 11.57 6.44 22.64
CA LEU A 150 11.86 5.81 21.36
C LEU A 150 13.10 4.93 21.49
N VAL A 151 13.01 3.69 20.99
CA VAL A 151 14.12 2.72 21.04
C VAL A 151 15.15 3.00 19.93
N ALA A 152 14.71 3.60 18.83
CA ALA A 152 15.53 3.95 17.68
C ALA A 152 15.00 5.23 17.00
N PRO A 153 15.85 5.97 16.26
CA PRO A 153 15.39 7.06 15.42
C PRO A 153 14.42 6.57 14.34
N LEU A 154 13.51 7.45 13.93
CA LEU A 154 12.57 7.15 12.85
C LEU A 154 13.26 7.24 11.48
N ASP A 155 12.84 6.37 10.56
CA ASP A 155 13.25 6.42 9.16
C ASP A 155 12.96 7.79 8.53
N SER A 156 13.85 8.26 7.67
CA SER A 156 13.59 9.41 6.80
C SER A 156 12.50 9.11 5.76
N LEU A 157 11.88 10.16 5.21
CA LEU A 157 10.86 10.00 4.16
C LEU A 157 11.38 9.23 2.93
N ASN A 158 12.66 9.40 2.59
CA ASN A 158 13.28 8.70 1.46
C ASN A 158 13.43 7.21 1.76
N GLU A 159 13.88 6.85 2.97
CA GLU A 159 14.00 5.45 3.40
C GLU A 159 12.62 4.78 3.46
N ILE A 160 11.60 5.47 3.98
CA ILE A 160 10.21 4.98 3.98
C ILE A 160 9.73 4.75 2.53
N ALA A 161 9.98 5.70 1.62
CA ALA A 161 9.57 5.59 0.22
C ALA A 161 10.27 4.41 -0.49
N GLN A 162 11.58 4.26 -0.30
CA GLN A 162 12.37 3.17 -0.87
C GLN A 162 11.91 1.81 -0.32
N ARG A 163 11.76 1.68 0.99
CA ARG A 163 11.26 0.46 1.64
C ARG A 163 9.86 0.10 1.16
N THR A 164 8.98 1.08 1.01
CA THR A 164 7.62 0.87 0.49
C THR A 164 7.65 0.38 -0.94
N ALA A 165 8.44 1.03 -1.81
CA ALA A 165 8.58 0.61 -3.21
C ALA A 165 9.11 -0.83 -3.32
N GLN A 166 10.17 -1.16 -2.57
CA GLN A 166 10.74 -2.51 -2.51
C GLN A 166 9.71 -3.54 -2.02
N SER A 167 9.01 -3.25 -0.92
CA SER A 167 7.99 -4.12 -0.35
C SER A 167 6.84 -4.38 -1.32
N VAL A 168 6.39 -3.34 -2.03
CA VAL A 168 5.38 -3.50 -3.09
C VAL A 168 5.96 -4.38 -4.19
N THR A 169 7.15 -4.11 -4.73
CA THR A 169 7.71 -4.93 -5.82
C THR A 169 7.92 -6.40 -5.46
N ALA A 170 8.19 -6.69 -4.18
CA ALA A 170 8.39 -8.03 -3.64
C ALA A 170 7.09 -8.87 -3.57
N LEU A 171 5.92 -8.22 -3.59
CA LEU A 171 4.63 -8.93 -3.59
C LEU A 171 4.38 -9.65 -4.92
N PRO A 172 3.67 -10.80 -4.90
CA PRO A 172 3.26 -11.49 -6.11
C PRO A 172 2.45 -10.58 -7.04
N SER A 173 2.68 -10.68 -8.36
CA SER A 173 2.00 -9.83 -9.34
C SER A 173 0.48 -10.01 -9.31
N THR A 174 -0.03 -11.16 -8.89
CA THR A 174 -1.45 -11.46 -8.73
C THR A 174 -2.12 -10.61 -7.65
N VAL A 175 -1.40 -10.29 -6.58
CA VAL A 175 -1.87 -9.43 -5.48
C VAL A 175 -1.78 -7.95 -5.85
N ARG A 176 -0.87 -7.60 -6.76
CA ARG A 176 -0.64 -6.22 -7.23
C ARG A 176 -1.54 -5.78 -8.38
N LYS A 177 -2.50 -6.60 -8.79
CA LYS A 177 -3.43 -6.23 -9.86
C LYS A 177 -4.34 -5.09 -9.37
N VAL A 178 -4.53 -4.09 -10.23
CA VAL A 178 -5.49 -2.99 -9.97
C VAL A 178 -6.93 -3.50 -9.99
N THR A 179 -7.22 -4.44 -10.91
CA THR A 179 -8.54 -5.04 -11.07
C THR A 179 -8.55 -6.48 -10.56
N ASN A 180 -9.48 -6.79 -9.66
CA ASN A 180 -9.69 -8.12 -9.08
C ASN A 180 -8.37 -8.79 -8.59
N PRO A 181 -7.66 -8.17 -7.63
CA PRO A 181 -6.45 -8.76 -7.07
C PRO A 181 -6.76 -10.05 -6.31
N ASN A 182 -5.83 -11.01 -6.36
CA ASN A 182 -5.90 -12.17 -5.49
C ASN A 182 -5.63 -11.73 -4.04
N PRO A 183 -6.37 -12.25 -3.05
CA PRO A 183 -6.02 -12.03 -1.66
C PRO A 183 -4.64 -12.61 -1.36
N PHE A 184 -3.84 -11.90 -0.58
CA PHE A 184 -2.56 -12.41 -0.10
C PHE A 184 -2.81 -13.42 1.03
N PRO A 185 -2.18 -14.61 1.00
CA PRO A 185 -2.44 -15.65 1.99
C PRO A 185 -1.92 -15.24 3.38
N VAL A 186 -2.78 -15.36 4.38
CA VAL A 186 -2.44 -15.19 5.80
C VAL A 186 -2.96 -16.41 6.57
N GLU A 187 -2.07 -17.11 7.26
CA GLU A 187 -2.41 -18.28 8.06
C GLU A 187 -2.27 -18.00 9.56
N LEU A 188 -3.03 -18.72 10.37
CA LEU A 188 -2.90 -18.68 11.83
C LEU A 188 -1.95 -19.79 12.26
N THR A 189 -1.05 -19.49 13.20
CA THR A 189 -0.21 -20.55 13.79
C THR A 189 -1.07 -21.50 14.63
N PRO A 190 -0.63 -22.77 14.81
CA PRO A 190 -1.31 -23.71 15.69
C PRO A 190 -1.46 -23.18 17.12
N ALA A 191 -0.40 -22.59 17.68
CA ALA A 191 -0.40 -22.03 19.03
C ALA A 191 -1.44 -20.91 19.21
N LEU A 192 -1.57 -20.00 18.22
CA LEU A 192 -2.60 -18.98 18.26
C LEU A 192 -4.02 -19.57 18.13
N THR A 193 -4.17 -20.61 17.32
CA THR A 193 -5.45 -21.31 17.13
C THR A 193 -5.89 -22.00 18.41
N GLU A 194 -4.99 -22.71 19.06
CA GLU A 194 -5.21 -23.37 20.36
C GLU A 194 -5.58 -22.35 21.44
N LEU A 195 -4.83 -21.23 21.54
CA LEU A 195 -5.16 -20.15 22.48
C LEU A 195 -6.56 -19.58 22.21
N THR A 196 -6.87 -19.34 20.93
CA THR A 196 -8.18 -18.83 20.54
C THR A 196 -9.30 -19.79 20.95
N GLN A 197 -9.11 -21.10 20.79
CA GLN A 197 -10.11 -22.09 21.23
C GLN A 197 -10.24 -22.12 22.75
N ALA A 198 -9.12 -22.09 23.49
CA ALA A 198 -9.12 -22.09 24.94
C ALA A 198 -9.83 -20.86 25.53
N THR A 199 -9.58 -19.66 24.99
CA THR A 199 -10.18 -18.42 25.50
C THR A 199 -11.68 -18.30 25.19
N ARG A 200 -12.17 -18.87 24.07
CA ARG A 200 -13.61 -18.86 23.74
C ARG A 200 -14.49 -19.51 24.82
N HIS A 201 -13.93 -20.49 25.53
CA HIS A 201 -14.67 -21.22 26.56
C HIS A 201 -14.50 -20.63 27.96
N GLN A 202 -13.79 -19.50 28.10
CA GLN A 202 -13.56 -18.84 29.38
C GLN A 202 -14.43 -17.58 29.51
N PRO A 203 -15.18 -17.42 30.61
CA PRO A 203 -15.85 -16.16 30.89
C PRO A 203 -14.79 -15.07 31.10
N VAL A 204 -14.98 -13.91 30.46
CA VAL A 204 -14.12 -12.75 30.68
C VAL A 204 -14.20 -12.39 32.17
N PRO A 205 -13.06 -12.36 32.91
CA PRO A 205 -13.10 -12.03 34.33
C PRO A 205 -13.71 -10.64 34.52
N CYS A 206 -14.76 -10.55 35.33
CA CYS A 206 -15.35 -9.29 35.73
C CYS A 206 -14.34 -8.54 36.60
N VAL A 207 -14.01 -7.30 36.22
CA VAL A 207 -13.24 -6.34 37.03
C VAL A 207 -14.18 -5.65 38.01
#